data_AF-A0A3B0RJK5-F1
#
_entry.id   AF-A0A3B0RJK5-F1
#
_cell.length_a   1.000
_cell.length_b   1.000
_cell.length_c   1.000
_cell.angle_alpha   90.00
_cell.angle_beta   90.00
_cell.angle_gamma   90.00
#
_symmetry.space_group_name_H-M   'P 1'
#
loop_
_entity.id
_entity.type
_entity.pdbx_description
1 polymer ?
#
loop_
_entity_poly.entity_id
_entity_poly.type
_entity_poly.pdbx_seq_one_letter_code
_entity_poly.pdbx_strand_id
1 'polypeptide(L)'
;MAKEEVASHGMEEHNATWEGFVKGSVALSLMSAYIVVALCLFGFGTSYTFLVGFGGMIVGLIAIIIDARANPSKWYLSTGLLIAYGLLVAAMIT
;
A
#
# COMPACT_ATOMS: atom_id res chain seq x y z
N MET A 1 -9.04 -35.72 23.11
CA MET A 1 -8.58 -35.81 21.71
C MET A 1 -9.46 -35.02 20.75
N ALA A 2 -10.74 -35.37 20.48
CA ALA A 2 -11.56 -34.61 19.51
C ALA A 2 -11.75 -33.10 19.82
N LYS A 3 -11.75 -32.71 21.10
CA LYS A 3 -11.90 -31.31 21.53
C LYS A 3 -10.61 -30.47 21.36
N GLU A 4 -9.45 -31.11 21.39
CA GLU A 4 -8.15 -30.45 21.14
C GLU A 4 -7.95 -30.18 19.65
N GLU A 5 -8.33 -31.12 18.80
CA GLU A 5 -8.21 -31.00 17.34
C GLU A 5 -9.12 -29.91 16.75
N VAL A 6 -10.32 -29.74 17.31
CA VAL A 6 -11.23 -28.64 16.96
C VAL A 6 -10.69 -27.29 17.45
N ALA A 7 -10.05 -27.26 18.62
CA ALA A 7 -9.46 -26.04 19.17
C ALA A 7 -8.20 -25.60 18.38
N SER A 8 -7.39 -26.56 17.90
CA SER A 8 -6.22 -26.24 17.07
C SER A 8 -6.62 -25.73 15.67
N HIS A 9 -7.59 -26.38 15.01
CA HIS A 9 -8.08 -25.93 13.70
C HIS A 9 -8.70 -24.52 13.75
N GLY A 10 -9.50 -24.22 14.77
CA GLY A 10 -10.10 -22.90 14.93
C GLY A 10 -9.07 -21.77 15.12
N MET A 11 -7.88 -22.11 15.65
CA MET A 11 -6.81 -21.14 15.85
C MET A 11 -6.00 -20.88 14.59
N GLU A 12 -5.77 -21.89 13.75
CA GLU A 12 -5.12 -21.72 12.45
C GLU A 12 -5.95 -20.84 11.51
N GLU A 13 -7.27 -21.09 11.42
CA GLU A 13 -8.19 -20.28 10.61
C GLU A 13 -8.28 -18.82 11.09
N HIS A 14 -8.29 -18.63 12.42
CA HIS A 14 -8.27 -17.30 13.02
C HIS A 14 -6.99 -16.54 12.66
N ASN A 15 -5.83 -17.19 12.78
CA ASN A 15 -4.53 -16.59 12.44
C ASN A 15 -4.46 -16.21 10.96
N ALA A 16 -4.91 -17.08 10.05
CA ALA A 16 -4.95 -16.78 8.62
C ALA A 16 -5.84 -15.56 8.30
N THR A 17 -6.99 -15.46 8.96
CA THR A 17 -7.90 -14.31 8.82
C THR A 17 -7.26 -13.03 9.35
N TRP A 18 -6.61 -13.10 10.51
CA TRP A 18 -5.92 -11.96 11.12
C TRP A 18 -4.78 -11.46 10.24
N GLU A 19 -3.96 -12.35 9.70
CA GLU A 19 -2.88 -12.00 8.77
C GLU A 19 -3.41 -11.31 7.52
N GLY A 20 -4.50 -11.83 6.94
CA GLY A 20 -5.18 -11.21 5.79
C GLY A 20 -5.69 -9.80 6.10
N PHE A 21 -6.30 -9.62 7.28
CA PHE A 21 -6.81 -8.32 7.73
C PHE A 21 -5.69 -7.30 7.93
N VAL A 22 -4.60 -7.67 8.61
CA VAL A 22 -3.45 -6.78 8.84
C VAL A 22 -2.83 -6.39 7.50
N LYS A 23 -2.66 -7.35 6.60
CA LYS A 23 -2.10 -7.12 5.28
C LYS A 23 -2.97 -6.20 4.42
N GLY A 24 -4.29 -6.40 4.44
CA GLY A 24 -5.25 -5.52 3.76
C GLY A 24 -5.26 -4.10 4.34
N SER A 25 -5.16 -3.97 5.66
CA SER A 25 -5.10 -2.67 6.34
C SER A 25 -3.87 -1.87 5.93
N VAL A 26 -2.70 -2.51 5.88
CA VAL A 26 -1.45 -1.86 5.43
C VAL A 26 -1.56 -1.42 3.97
N ALA A 27 -2.09 -2.27 3.08
CA ALA A 27 -2.31 -1.90 1.67
C ALA A 27 -3.21 -0.66 1.53
N LEU A 28 -4.32 -0.61 2.28
CA LEU A 28 -5.25 0.51 2.26
C LEU A 28 -4.60 1.80 2.78
N SER A 29 -3.84 1.72 3.87
CA SER A 29 -3.10 2.87 4.42
C SER A 29 -2.09 3.43 3.41
N LEU A 30 -1.32 2.56 2.76
CA LEU A 30 -0.35 2.97 1.74
C LEU A 30 -1.04 3.64 0.54
N MET A 31 -2.12 3.04 0.03
CA MET A 31 -2.85 3.63 -1.09
C MET A 31 -3.44 5.00 -0.74
N SER A 32 -3.95 5.16 0.48
CA SER A 32 -4.43 6.45 0.98
C SER A 32 -3.32 7.50 0.97
N ALA A 33 -2.09 7.13 1.35
CA ALA A 33 -0.95 8.04 1.29
C ALA A 33 -0.57 8.44 -0.15
N TYR A 34 -0.56 7.49 -1.10
CA TYR A 34 -0.36 7.80 -2.52
C TYR A 34 -1.40 8.78 -3.06
N ILE A 35 -2.67 8.62 -2.68
CA ILE A 35 -3.76 9.51 -3.07
C ILE A 35 -3.50 10.92 -2.51
N VAL A 36 -3.14 11.05 -1.23
CA VAL A 36 -2.82 12.35 -0.63
C VAL A 36 -1.68 13.06 -1.39
N VAL A 37 -0.61 12.35 -1.72
CA VAL A 37 0.51 12.92 -2.50
C VAL A 37 0.05 13.35 -3.90
N ALA A 38 -0.79 12.57 -4.57
CA ALA A 38 -1.35 12.95 -5.87
C ALA A 38 -2.26 14.18 -5.78
N LEU A 39 -3.08 14.29 -4.73
CA LEU A 39 -3.92 15.45 -4.48
C LEU A 39 -3.09 16.71 -4.24
N CYS A 40 -1.95 16.61 -3.54
CA CYS A 40 -1.00 17.73 -3.42
C CYS A 40 -0.51 18.21 -4.79
N LEU A 41 -0.13 17.29 -5.69
CA LEU A 41 0.30 17.67 -7.04
C LEU A 41 -0.82 18.33 -7.85
N PHE A 42 -2.06 17.83 -7.76
CA PHE A 42 -3.20 18.43 -8.46
C PHE A 42 -3.57 19.81 -7.91
N GLY A 43 -3.45 20.01 -6.60
CA GLY A 43 -3.79 21.28 -5.95
C GLY A 43 -2.76 22.38 -6.15
N PHE A 44 -1.47 22.03 -6.24
CA PHE A 44 -0.38 23.01 -6.20
C PHE A 44 0.60 22.97 -7.39
N GLY A 45 0.55 21.94 -8.25
CA GLY A 45 1.49 21.82 -9.37
C GLY A 45 1.13 22.71 -10.57
N THR A 46 2.14 23.10 -11.34
CA THR A 46 2.00 24.05 -12.45
C THR A 46 1.90 23.40 -13.83
N SER A 47 2.48 22.22 -14.04
CA SER A 47 2.52 21.54 -15.34
C SER A 47 2.59 20.02 -15.18
N TYR A 48 2.02 19.29 -16.15
CA TYR A 48 1.98 17.82 -16.19
C TYR A 48 1.36 17.13 -14.97
N THR A 49 0.62 17.88 -14.15
CA THR A 49 0.07 17.43 -12.86
C THR A 49 -0.80 16.20 -13.02
N PHE A 50 -1.67 16.18 -14.02
CA PHE A 50 -2.52 15.03 -14.35
C PHE A 50 -1.70 13.76 -14.61
N LEU A 51 -0.72 13.83 -15.52
CA LEU A 51 0.03 12.66 -15.96
C LEU A 51 0.91 12.10 -14.84
N VAL A 52 1.62 12.97 -14.11
CA VAL A 52 2.47 12.55 -13.00
C VAL A 52 1.64 12.10 -11.79
N GLY A 53 0.51 12.77 -11.53
CA GLY A 53 -0.39 12.44 -10.43
C GLY A 53 -1.04 11.07 -10.59
N PHE A 54 -1.68 10.83 -11.74
CA PHE A 54 -2.24 9.52 -12.05
C PHE A 54 -1.17 8.45 -12.26
N GLY A 55 -0.05 8.80 -12.92
CA GLY A 55 1.07 7.89 -13.11
C GLY A 55 1.63 7.37 -11.77
N GLY A 56 1.86 8.27 -10.81
CA GLY A 56 2.30 7.91 -9.47
C GLY A 56 1.32 7.01 -8.72
N MET A 57 0.01 7.26 -8.84
CA MET A 57 -1.02 6.40 -8.24
C MET A 57 -1.06 4.99 -8.86
N ILE A 58 -0.97 4.88 -10.19
CA ILE A 58 -0.97 3.59 -10.88
C ILE A 58 0.28 2.78 -10.50
N VAL A 59 1.46 3.40 -10.54
CA VAL A 59 2.72 2.77 -10.14
C VAL A 59 2.67 2.35 -8.66
N GLY A 60 2.15 3.22 -7.78
CA GLY A 60 1.95 2.91 -6.36
C GLY A 60 1.02 1.72 -6.12
N LEU A 61 -0.10 1.65 -6.84
CA LEU A 61 -1.03 0.52 -6.76
C LEU A 61 -0.36 -0.79 -7.18
N ILE A 62 0.40 -0.78 -8.28
CA ILE A 62 1.13 -1.97 -8.74
C ILE A 62 2.15 -2.41 -7.68
N ALA A 63 2.91 -1.47 -7.11
CA ALA A 63 3.87 -1.76 -6.05
C ALA A 63 3.22 -2.36 -4.81
N ILE A 64 2.07 -1.83 -4.38
CA ILE A 64 1.28 -2.36 -3.26
C ILE A 64 0.82 -3.78 -3.56
N ILE A 65 0.32 -4.07 -4.78
CA ILE A 65 -0.09 -5.42 -5.18
C ILE A 65 1.09 -6.40 -5.16
N ILE A 66 2.27 -5.96 -5.61
CA ILE A 66 3.50 -6.78 -5.58
C ILE A 66 3.88 -7.12 -4.14
N ASP A 67 3.98 -6.12 -3.26
CA ASP A 67 4.30 -6.34 -1.84
C ASP A 67 3.23 -7.20 -1.14
N ALA A 68 1.96 -6.99 -1.47
CA ALA A 68 0.85 -7.79 -0.96
C ALA A 68 0.80 -9.22 -1.54
N ARG A 69 1.60 -9.56 -2.55
CA ARG A 69 1.74 -10.94 -3.01
C ARG A 69 3.03 -11.60 -2.52
N ALA A 70 3.98 -10.82 -1.99
CA ALA A 70 5.19 -11.35 -1.38
C ALA A 70 4.88 -12.06 -0.06
N ASN A 71 5.53 -13.20 0.19
CA ASN A 71 5.51 -13.91 1.48
C ASN A 71 6.95 -14.17 1.94
N PRO A 72 7.40 -13.56 3.06
CA PRO A 72 6.70 -12.58 3.90
C PRO A 72 6.56 -11.20 3.21
N SER A 73 5.46 -10.49 3.47
CA SER A 73 5.23 -9.14 2.92
C SER A 73 6.05 -8.10 3.68
N LYS A 74 7.09 -7.55 3.04
CA LYS A 74 8.00 -6.57 3.69
C LYS A 74 7.70 -5.10 3.39
N TRP A 75 6.81 -4.80 2.44
CA TRP A 75 6.34 -3.45 2.08
C TRP A 75 7.42 -2.42 1.68
N TYR A 76 8.66 -2.85 1.45
CA TYR A 76 9.76 -1.95 1.14
C TYR A 76 9.62 -1.31 -0.23
N LEU A 77 9.06 -2.01 -1.22
CA LEU A 77 8.90 -1.48 -2.57
C LEU A 77 7.86 -0.35 -2.61
N SER A 78 6.67 -0.62 -2.10
CA SER A 78 5.55 0.33 -2.02
C SER A 78 5.87 1.53 -1.14
N THR A 79 6.55 1.33 -0.02
CA THR A 79 6.99 2.41 0.88
C THR A 79 8.12 3.23 0.26
N GLY A 80 9.12 2.58 -0.34
CA GLY A 80 10.23 3.26 -1.02
C GLY A 80 9.76 4.10 -2.20
N LEU A 81 8.84 3.56 -3.02
CA LEU A 81 8.23 4.30 -4.12
C LEU A 81 7.35 5.46 -3.63
N LEU A 82 6.69 5.32 -2.48
CA LEU A 82 5.88 6.41 -1.91
C LEU A 82 6.78 7.59 -1.51
N ILE A 83 7.93 7.30 -0.89
CA ILE A 83 8.93 8.33 -0.55
C ILE A 83 9.47 8.99 -1.81
N ALA A 84 9.87 8.19 -2.81
CA ALA A 84 10.38 8.72 -4.09
C ALA A 84 9.33 9.59 -4.80
N TYR A 85 8.08 9.16 -4.82
CA TYR A 85 6.97 9.91 -5.42
C TYR A 85 6.68 11.21 -4.65
N GLY A 86 6.68 11.17 -3.32
CA GLY A 86 6.54 12.37 -2.49
C GLY A 86 7.64 13.40 -2.75
N LEU A 87 8.90 12.94 -2.86
CA LEU A 87 10.03 13.81 -3.18
C LEU A 87 9.92 14.42 -4.59
N LEU A 88 9.52 13.63 -5.57
CA LEU A 88 9.28 14.11 -6.93
C LEU A 88 8.19 15.19 -6.95
N VAL A 89 7.06 14.93 -6.28
CA VAL A 89 5.94 15.88 -6.20
C VAL A 89 6.36 17.17 -5.49
N ALA A 90 7.11 17.08 -4.40
CA ALA A 90 7.64 18.26 -3.71
C ALA A 90 8.49 19.14 -4.64
N ALA A 91 9.36 18.53 -5.45
CA ALA A 91 10.19 19.24 -6.43
C ALA A 91 9.42 19.84 -7.61
N MET A 92 8.20 19.36 -7.89
CA MET A 92 7.35 19.88 -8.98
C MET A 92 6.39 20.99 -8.54
N ILE A 93 6.17 21.13 -7.24
CA ILE A 93 5.29 22.16 -6.66
C ILE A 93 6.10 23.42 -6.27
N THR A 94 7.43 23.31 -6.15
CA THR A 94 8.34 24.43 -5.86
C THR A 94 8.66 25.25 -7.10
#